data_AF-A0A351BFN3-F1
#
_entry.id   AF-A0A351BFN3-F1
#
_cell.length_a   1.000
_cell.length_b   1.000
_cell.length_c   1.000
_cell.angle_alpha   90.00
_cell.angle_beta   90.00
_cell.angle_gamma   90.00
#
_symmetry.space_group_name_H-M   'P 1'
#
loop_
_entity.id
_entity.type
_entity.pdbx_description
1 polymer ?
#
loop_
_entity_poly.entity_id
_entity_poly.type
_entity_poly.pdbx_seq_one_letter_code
_entity_poly.pdbx_strand_id
1 'polypeptide(L)'
;MKPLLNASRFLVLAAVLGALLSAMALYVYGLIDTIVVITRTLTAGDVSSTGAKALMLYFIEIFDLFLLGTVMLILALGLYELFIDADFKVASRLQINSFEDLKTSLVTVVIAVMAVTFLGQIMSWNGETSLFDIGVPVALVIAALNIYLWVAKAGRK
;
A
#
# COMPACT_ATOMS: atom_id res chain seq x y z
N MET A 1 20.97 16.69 -27.03
CA MET A 1 20.28 16.75 -25.71
C MET A 1 18.76 16.66 -25.80
N LYS A 2 18.08 17.18 -26.84
CA LYS A 2 16.63 17.02 -27.06
C LYS A 2 16.09 15.57 -27.21
N PRO A 3 16.80 14.58 -27.80
CA PRO A 3 16.26 13.22 -27.92
C PRO A 3 16.24 12.44 -26.60
N LEU A 4 17.17 12.73 -25.67
CA LEU A 4 17.20 12.13 -24.32
C LEU A 4 16.01 12.59 -23.45
N LEU A 5 15.55 13.84 -23.63
CA LEU A 5 14.35 14.36 -22.97
C LEU A 5 13.04 13.82 -23.57
N ASN A 6 13.04 13.39 -24.84
CA ASN A 6 11.87 12.71 -25.43
C ASN A 6 11.82 11.22 -25.05
N ALA A 7 12.99 10.58 -24.87
CA ALA A 7 13.09 9.21 -24.37
C ALA A 7 12.65 9.07 -22.90
N SER A 8 12.84 10.11 -22.07
CA SER A 8 12.36 10.10 -20.68
C SER A 8 10.84 9.97 -20.59
N ARG A 9 10.08 10.60 -21.50
CA ARG A 9 8.61 10.49 -21.53
C ARG A 9 8.16 9.05 -21.82
N PHE A 10 8.86 8.32 -22.69
CA PHE A 10 8.52 6.94 -23.02
C PHE A 10 8.82 5.96 -21.87
N LEU A 11 9.93 6.19 -21.15
CA LEU A 11 10.26 5.41 -19.94
C LEU A 11 9.25 5.63 -18.82
N VAL A 12 8.81 6.87 -18.62
CA VAL A 12 7.77 7.17 -17.62
C VAL A 12 6.44 6.54 -18.01
N LEU A 13 6.06 6.58 -19.29
CA LEU A 13 4.84 5.94 -19.78
C LEU A 13 4.87 4.42 -19.52
N ALA A 14 6.02 3.76 -19.73
CA ALA A 14 6.17 2.35 -19.39
C ALA A 14 6.01 2.09 -17.88
N ALA A 15 6.57 2.95 -17.02
CA ALA A 15 6.40 2.85 -15.57
C ALA A 15 4.94 3.06 -15.13
N VAL A 16 4.24 4.05 -15.72
CA VAL A 16 2.82 4.31 -15.46
C VAL A 16 1.97 3.10 -15.85
N LEU A 17 2.20 2.52 -17.03
CA LEU A 17 1.49 1.33 -17.49
C LEU A 17 1.77 0.12 -16.59
N GLY A 18 3.03 -0.08 -16.17
CA GLY A 18 3.40 -1.14 -15.24
C GLY A 18 2.69 -1.00 -13.88
N ALA A 19 2.63 0.22 -13.34
CA ALA A 19 1.95 0.51 -12.09
C ALA A 19 0.42 0.33 -12.19
N LEU A 20 -0.20 0.75 -13.30
CA LEU A 20 -1.62 0.51 -13.58
C LEU A 20 -1.95 -0.99 -13.66
N LEU A 21 -1.15 -1.75 -14.41
CA LEU A 21 -1.36 -3.20 -14.54
C LEU A 21 -1.18 -3.90 -13.18
N SER A 22 -0.20 -3.49 -12.39
CA SER A 22 0.03 -4.03 -11.04
C SER A 22 -1.14 -3.72 -10.10
N ALA A 23 -1.62 -2.48 -10.11
CA ALA A 23 -2.80 -2.07 -9.34
C ALA A 23 -4.04 -2.91 -9.72
N MET A 24 -4.26 -3.08 -11.02
CA MET A 24 -5.39 -3.86 -11.53
C MET A 24 -5.28 -5.34 -11.14
N ALA A 25 -4.09 -5.93 -11.24
CA ALA A 25 -3.85 -7.31 -10.83
C ALA A 25 -4.10 -7.50 -9.31
N LEU A 26 -3.62 -6.58 -8.48
CA LEU A 26 -3.83 -6.62 -7.03
C LEU A 26 -5.31 -6.50 -6.65
N TYR A 27 -6.06 -5.61 -7.32
CA TYR A 27 -7.50 -5.48 -7.10
C TYR A 27 -8.28 -6.72 -7.53
N VAL A 28 -7.98 -7.27 -8.70
CA VAL A 28 -8.63 -8.50 -9.18
C VAL A 28 -8.32 -9.66 -8.24
N TYR A 29 -7.06 -9.82 -7.83
CA TYR A 29 -6.65 -10.85 -6.90
C TYR A 29 -7.36 -10.70 -5.54
N GLY A 30 -7.36 -9.49 -4.96
CA GLY A 30 -8.03 -9.21 -3.69
C GLY A 30 -9.54 -9.46 -3.75
N LEU A 31 -10.21 -9.15 -4.88
CA LEU A 31 -11.62 -9.47 -5.08
C LEU A 31 -11.90 -10.96 -5.13
N ILE A 32 -11.08 -11.71 -5.88
CA ILE A 32 -11.20 -13.18 -5.95
C ILE A 32 -11.02 -13.79 -4.57
N ASP A 33 -9.97 -13.37 -3.85
CA ASP A 33 -9.66 -13.89 -2.51
C ASP A 33 -10.77 -13.57 -1.51
N THR A 34 -11.35 -12.37 -1.57
CA THR A 34 -12.54 -11.99 -0.79
C THR A 34 -13.71 -12.96 -1.00
N ILE A 35 -14.01 -13.29 -2.26
CA ILE A 35 -15.10 -14.22 -2.59
C ILE A 35 -14.80 -15.62 -2.04
N VAL A 36 -13.55 -16.09 -2.17
CA VAL A 36 -13.11 -17.40 -1.66
C VAL A 36 -13.24 -17.45 -0.13
N VAL A 37 -12.78 -16.43 0.59
CA VAL A 37 -12.86 -16.37 2.06
C VAL A 37 -14.31 -16.33 2.54
N ILE A 38 -15.17 -15.53 1.91
CA ILE A 38 -16.60 -15.45 2.26
C ILE A 38 -17.29 -16.80 2.04
N THR A 39 -17.12 -17.39 0.85
CA THR A 39 -17.75 -18.68 0.52
C THR A 39 -17.27 -19.78 1.46
N ARG A 40 -15.96 -19.87 1.74
CA ARG A 40 -15.40 -20.83 2.69
C ARG A 40 -15.99 -20.68 4.08
N THR A 41 -16.12 -19.45 4.57
CA THR A 41 -16.69 -19.14 5.90
C THR A 41 -18.17 -19.54 5.99
N LEU A 42 -18.96 -19.25 4.95
CA LEU A 42 -20.37 -19.61 4.89
C LEU A 42 -20.56 -21.14 4.81
N THR A 43 -19.72 -21.85 4.05
CA THR A 43 -19.81 -23.32 3.91
C THR A 43 -19.30 -24.08 5.12
N ALA A 44 -18.32 -23.54 5.85
CA ALA A 44 -17.74 -24.21 7.02
C ALA A 44 -18.69 -24.17 8.23
N GLY A 45 -19.57 -23.16 8.34
CA GLY A 45 -20.56 -23.06 9.42
C GLY A 45 -19.96 -22.96 10.83
N ASP A 46 -18.64 -22.75 10.93
CA ASP A 46 -17.87 -22.95 12.16
C ASP A 46 -17.78 -21.63 12.93
N VAL A 47 -18.85 -21.32 13.68
CA VAL A 47 -18.94 -20.11 14.52
C VAL A 47 -18.16 -20.34 15.81
N SER A 48 -16.83 -20.46 15.71
CA SER A 48 -15.91 -20.59 16.83
C SER A 48 -15.04 -19.33 16.99
N SER A 49 -14.60 -19.04 18.22
CA SER A 49 -13.72 -17.90 18.50
C SER A 49 -12.39 -17.99 17.73
N THR A 50 -11.90 -19.21 17.46
CA THR A 50 -10.72 -19.46 16.64
C THR A 50 -10.98 -19.18 15.16
N GLY A 51 -12.14 -19.60 14.63
CA GLY A 51 -12.55 -19.30 13.25
C GLY A 51 -12.74 -17.80 13.00
N ALA A 52 -13.30 -17.07 13.97
CA ALA A 52 -13.44 -15.62 13.89
C ALA A 52 -12.09 -14.88 13.86
N LYS A 53 -11.10 -15.33 14.64
CA LYS A 53 -9.74 -14.77 14.59
C LYS A 53 -9.06 -15.04 13.25
N ALA A 54 -9.17 -16.26 12.73
CA ALA A 54 -8.63 -16.60 11.41
C ALA A 54 -9.29 -15.78 10.30
N LEU A 55 -10.61 -15.63 10.35
CA LEU A 55 -11.36 -14.79 9.41
C LEU A 55 -10.91 -13.33 9.44
N MET A 56 -10.74 -12.77 10.64
CA MET A 56 -10.23 -11.40 10.82
C MET A 56 -8.83 -11.23 10.20
N LEU A 57 -7.94 -12.21 10.42
CA LEU A 57 -6.60 -12.20 9.82
C LEU A 57 -6.67 -12.21 8.28
N TYR A 58 -7.47 -13.10 7.68
CA TYR A 58 -7.62 -13.16 6.22
C TYR A 58 -8.15 -11.85 5.65
N PHE A 59 -9.11 -11.20 6.31
CA PHE A 59 -9.58 -9.89 5.87
C PHE A 59 -8.49 -8.82 5.98
N ILE A 60 -7.68 -8.80 7.03
CA ILE A 60 -6.54 -7.88 7.18
C ILE A 60 -5.57 -8.03 5.99
N GLU A 61 -5.24 -9.27 5.59
CA GLU A 61 -4.38 -9.55 4.43
C GLU A 61 -5.01 -9.09 3.11
N ILE A 62 -6.31 -9.33 2.92
CA ILE A 62 -7.06 -8.86 1.74
C ILE A 62 -7.09 -7.33 1.68
N PHE A 63 -7.31 -6.65 2.81
CA PHE A 63 -7.31 -5.20 2.88
C PHE A 63 -5.94 -4.63 2.53
N ASP A 64 -4.85 -5.31 2.91
CA ASP A 64 -3.49 -4.92 2.52
C ASP A 64 -3.31 -4.95 1.00
N LEU A 65 -3.80 -5.99 0.32
CA LEU A 65 -3.77 -6.08 -1.15
C LEU A 65 -4.52 -4.93 -1.82
N PHE A 66 -5.71 -4.57 -1.32
CA PHE A 66 -6.46 -3.42 -1.80
C PHE A 66 -5.73 -2.10 -1.56
N LEU A 67 -5.08 -1.96 -0.41
CA LEU A 67 -4.30 -0.77 -0.08
C LEU A 67 -3.10 -0.63 -1.02
N LEU A 68 -2.32 -1.70 -1.21
CA LEU A 68 -1.19 -1.72 -2.13
C LEU A 68 -1.62 -1.43 -3.57
N GLY A 69 -2.74 -2.01 -4.03
CA GLY A 69 -3.32 -1.74 -5.34
C GLY A 69 -3.69 -0.25 -5.52
N THR A 70 -4.32 0.34 -4.51
CA THR A 70 -4.66 1.78 -4.50
C THR A 70 -3.42 2.65 -4.59
N VAL A 71 -2.34 2.23 -3.96
CA VAL A 71 -1.11 3.01 -3.92
C VAL A 71 -0.37 2.95 -5.24
N MET A 72 -0.31 1.76 -5.86
CA MET A 72 0.18 1.64 -7.22
C MET A 72 -0.62 2.52 -8.19
N LEU A 73 -1.94 2.61 -8.01
CA LEU A 73 -2.81 3.48 -8.81
C LEU A 73 -2.51 4.97 -8.57
N ILE A 74 -2.38 5.42 -7.32
CA ILE A 74 -2.02 6.80 -6.98
C ILE A 74 -0.64 7.14 -7.56
N LEU A 75 0.34 6.24 -7.47
CA LEU A 75 1.67 6.43 -8.03
C LEU A 75 1.64 6.52 -9.55
N ALA A 76 0.85 5.67 -10.22
CA ALA A 76 0.69 5.72 -11.66
C ALA A 76 0.11 7.08 -12.10
N LEU A 77 -0.95 7.55 -11.43
CA LEU A 77 -1.56 8.84 -11.71
C LEU A 77 -0.60 10.00 -11.43
N GLY A 78 0.11 9.98 -10.30
CA GLY A 78 1.07 11.03 -9.96
C GLY A 78 2.28 11.08 -10.89
N LEU A 79 2.79 9.92 -11.34
CA LEU A 79 3.83 9.87 -12.38
C LEU A 79 3.30 10.38 -13.73
N TYR A 80 2.04 10.09 -14.06
CA TYR A 80 1.41 10.59 -15.28
C TYR A 80 1.26 12.12 -15.23
N GLU A 81 0.71 12.67 -14.15
CA GLU A 81 0.52 14.10 -13.96
C GLU A 81 1.86 14.87 -14.02
N LEU A 82 2.89 14.36 -13.34
CA LEU A 82 4.17 15.05 -13.21
C LEU A 82 4.97 15.14 -14.53
N PHE A 83 4.82 14.18 -15.43
CA PHE A 83 5.67 14.05 -16.61
C PHE A 83 4.94 14.16 -17.95
N ILE A 84 3.62 13.94 -17.97
CA ILE A 84 2.84 13.89 -19.20
C ILE A 84 1.93 15.09 -19.26
N ASP A 85 1.02 15.25 -18.28
CA ASP A 85 0.00 16.29 -18.31
C ASP A 85 -0.35 16.82 -16.91
N ALA A 86 0.16 18.02 -16.61
CA ALA A 86 -0.02 18.70 -15.32
C ALA A 86 -1.39 19.38 -15.17
N ASP A 87 -2.20 19.47 -16.23
CA ASP A 87 -3.55 20.08 -16.20
C ASP A 87 -4.66 19.02 -16.06
N PHE A 88 -4.28 17.76 -15.80
CA PHE A 88 -5.23 16.70 -15.54
C PHE A 88 -5.95 16.98 -14.20
N LYS A 89 -7.24 17.32 -14.27
CA LYS A 89 -8.07 17.64 -13.09
C LYS A 89 -8.32 16.40 -12.22
N VAL A 90 -7.34 16.01 -11.42
CA VAL A 90 -7.54 15.10 -10.30
C VAL A 90 -8.20 15.90 -9.16
N ALA A 91 -9.11 15.26 -8.39
CA ALA A 91 -9.74 15.91 -7.25
C ALA A 91 -8.67 16.54 -6.33
N SER A 92 -8.90 17.73 -5.78
CA SER A 92 -7.89 18.56 -5.09
C SER A 92 -7.14 17.92 -3.90
N ARG A 93 -7.54 16.71 -3.47
CA ARG A 93 -6.82 15.87 -2.48
C ARG A 93 -5.73 14.97 -3.08
N LEU A 94 -5.65 14.83 -4.40
CA LEU A 94 -4.72 13.95 -5.13
C LEU A 94 -3.65 14.72 -5.93
N GLN A 95 -3.62 16.05 -5.86
CA GLN A 95 -2.61 16.85 -6.56
C GLN A 95 -1.24 16.65 -5.91
N ILE A 96 -0.37 15.94 -6.62
CA ILE A 96 1.01 15.68 -6.24
C ILE A 96 1.87 16.71 -6.98
N ASN A 97 2.26 17.78 -6.27
CA ASN A 97 2.91 18.93 -6.89
C ASN A 97 4.43 18.74 -7.07
N SER A 98 5.03 17.65 -6.55
CA SER A 98 6.45 17.34 -6.72
C SER A 98 6.78 15.85 -6.58
N PHE A 99 7.97 15.44 -7.04
CA PHE A 99 8.54 14.12 -6.75
C PHE A 99 8.63 13.80 -5.25
N GLU A 100 8.81 14.82 -4.42
CA GLU A 100 8.92 14.67 -2.98
C GLU A 100 7.57 14.28 -2.35
N ASP A 101 6.47 14.70 -2.96
CA ASP A 101 5.12 14.26 -2.60
C ASP A 101 4.85 12.79 -2.99
N LEU A 102 5.38 12.34 -4.14
CA LEU A 102 5.34 10.92 -4.53
C LEU A 102 6.10 10.06 -3.50
N LYS A 103 7.30 10.50 -3.12
CA LYS A 103 8.13 9.80 -2.15
C LYS A 103 7.48 9.72 -0.78
N THR A 104 6.90 10.82 -0.31
CA THR A 104 6.18 10.92 0.97
C THR A 104 4.96 10.00 0.98
N SER A 105 4.20 9.98 -0.12
CA SER A 105 3.04 9.10 -0.28
C SER A 105 3.44 7.62 -0.26
N LEU A 106 4.51 7.24 -0.98
CA LEU A 106 5.04 5.88 -0.96
C LEU A 106 5.46 5.44 0.45
N VAL A 107 6.22 6.28 1.17
CA VAL A 107 6.68 5.97 2.53
C VAL A 107 5.49 5.82 3.50
N THR A 108 4.48 6.68 3.37
CA THR A 108 3.26 6.59 4.19
C THR A 108 2.56 5.24 4.02
N VAL A 109 2.53 4.72 2.80
CA VAL A 109 1.93 3.42 2.49
C VAL A 109 2.76 2.28 3.05
N VAL A 110 4.08 2.33 2.88
CA VAL A 110 4.98 1.32 3.44
C VAL A 110 4.80 1.21 4.95
N ILE A 111 4.65 2.34 5.65
CA ILE A 111 4.31 2.34 7.09
C ILE A 111 2.97 1.64 7.36
N ALA A 112 1.94 1.94 6.57
CA ALA A 112 0.62 1.32 6.73
C ALA A 112 0.66 -0.20 6.50
N VAL A 113 1.30 -0.67 5.42
CA VAL A 113 1.50 -2.09 5.12
C VAL A 113 2.21 -2.79 6.28
N MET A 114 3.35 -2.24 6.74
CA MET A 114 4.08 -2.81 7.89
C MET A 114 3.24 -2.88 9.17
N ALA A 115 2.43 -1.85 9.44
CA ALA A 115 1.53 -1.84 10.59
C ALA A 115 0.45 -2.92 10.49
N VAL A 116 -0.14 -3.10 9.30
CA VAL A 116 -1.16 -4.11 9.01
C VAL A 116 -0.57 -5.52 9.09
N THR A 117 0.62 -5.76 8.52
CA THR A 117 1.33 -7.04 8.64
C THR A 117 1.65 -7.39 10.10
N PHE A 118 2.08 -6.40 10.89
CA PHE A 118 2.37 -6.62 12.31
C PHE A 118 1.10 -6.90 13.13
N LEU A 119 0.00 -6.22 12.83
CA LEU A 119 -1.30 -6.53 13.42
C LEU A 119 -1.73 -7.97 13.10
N GLY A 120 -1.52 -8.42 11.86
CA GLY A 120 -1.75 -9.80 11.46
C GLY A 120 -0.93 -10.79 12.30
N GLN A 121 0.36 -10.51 12.52
CA GLN A 121 1.22 -11.35 13.36
C GLN A 121 0.73 -11.41 14.81
N ILE A 122 0.35 -10.27 15.41
CA ILE A 122 -0.25 -10.24 16.75
C ILE A 122 -1.52 -11.09 16.80
N MET A 123 -2.35 -11.05 15.76
CA MET A 123 -3.60 -11.79 15.71
C MET A 123 -3.43 -13.29 15.51
N SER A 124 -2.37 -13.70 14.80
CA SER A 124 -1.97 -15.09 14.63
C SER A 124 -1.20 -15.68 15.82
N TRP A 125 -0.87 -14.87 16.83
CA TRP A 125 0.01 -15.28 17.91
C TRP A 125 -0.59 -16.41 18.75
N ASN A 126 0.13 -17.53 18.82
CA ASN A 126 -0.25 -18.74 19.54
C ASN A 126 0.39 -18.85 20.94
N GLY A 127 1.15 -17.85 21.37
CA GLY A 127 1.83 -17.84 22.67
C GLY A 127 3.26 -18.40 22.69
N GLU A 128 3.75 -19.00 21.59
CA GLU A 128 5.05 -19.69 21.57
C GLU A 128 6.22 -18.79 21.14
N THR A 129 5.95 -17.74 20.35
CA THR A 129 6.99 -16.80 19.89
C THR A 129 7.01 -15.55 20.76
N SER A 130 8.18 -15.06 21.14
CA SER A 130 8.33 -13.77 21.83
C SER A 130 7.85 -12.63 20.92
N LEU A 131 6.62 -12.15 21.14
CA LEU A 131 6.05 -11.02 20.40
C LEU A 131 6.94 -9.76 20.48
N PHE A 132 7.73 -9.66 21.54
CA PHE A 132 8.75 -8.63 21.73
C PHE A 132 9.86 -8.65 20.67
N ASP A 133 10.33 -9.83 20.27
CA ASP A 133 11.48 -9.97 19.37
C ASP A 133 11.16 -9.46 17.96
N ILE A 134 9.88 -9.53 17.56
CA ILE A 134 9.39 -9.03 16.26
C ILE A 134 8.80 -7.63 16.41
N GLY A 135 8.14 -7.34 17.52
CA GLY A 135 7.48 -6.05 17.76
C GLY A 135 8.44 -4.88 17.94
N VAL A 136 9.57 -5.09 18.63
CA VAL A 136 10.55 -4.01 18.85
C VAL A 136 11.21 -3.54 17.54
N PRO A 137 11.72 -4.42 16.66
CA PRO A 137 12.25 -4.00 15.36
C PRO A 137 11.22 -3.29 14.48
N VAL A 138 9.99 -3.81 14.40
CA VAL A 138 8.94 -3.21 13.58
C VAL A 138 8.56 -1.82 14.08
N ALA A 139 8.39 -1.65 15.39
CA ALA A 139 8.11 -0.36 16.01
C ALA A 139 9.23 0.67 15.74
N LEU A 140 10.49 0.23 15.80
CA LEU A 140 11.65 1.07 15.47
C LEU A 140 11.62 1.55 14.02
N VAL A 141 11.34 0.67 13.06
CA VAL A 141 11.27 1.03 11.64
C VAL A 141 10.10 2.01 11.39
N ILE A 142 8.93 1.74 11.95
CA ILE A 142 7.77 2.64 11.85
C ILE A 142 8.09 4.01 12.44
N ALA A 143 8.71 4.06 13.62
CA ALA A 143 9.10 5.31 14.27
C ALA A 143 10.12 6.10 13.42
N ALA A 144 11.14 5.43 12.88
CA ALA A 144 12.15 6.06 12.03
C ALA A 144 11.54 6.69 10.77
N LEU A 145 10.63 5.96 10.09
CA LEU A 145 9.95 6.48 8.90
C LEU A 145 8.98 7.61 9.23
N ASN A 146 8.30 7.55 10.39
CA ASN A 146 7.41 8.62 10.82
C ASN A 146 8.19 9.91 11.14
N ILE A 147 9.35 9.80 11.79
CA ILE A 147 10.25 10.93 12.02
C ILE A 147 10.72 11.52 10.68
N TYR A 148 11.09 10.69 9.69
CA TYR A 148 11.44 11.17 8.36
C TYR A 148 10.30 11.96 7.71
N LEU A 149 9.07 11.45 7.77
CA LEU A 149 7.89 12.15 7.25
C LEU A 149 7.64 13.48 7.98
N TRP A 150 7.80 13.50 9.30
CA TRP A 150 7.64 14.71 10.10
C TRP A 150 8.66 15.78 9.73
N VAL A 151 9.94 15.41 9.58
CA VAL A 151 11.01 16.31 9.15
C VAL A 151 10.78 16.81 7.71
N ALA A 152 10.43 15.91 6.79
CA ALA A 152 10.14 16.27 5.39
C ALA A 152 8.95 17.25 5.28
N LYS A 153 7.94 17.09 6.13
CA LYS A 153 6.78 17.99 6.19
C LYS A 153 7.09 19.32 6.90
N ALA A 154 7.98 19.32 7.90
CA ALA A 154 8.38 20.52 8.63
C ALA A 154 9.24 21.48 7.79
N GLY A 155 10.02 20.97 6.83
CA GLY A 155 10.80 21.78 5.89
C GLY A 155 9.99 22.52 4.81
N ARG A 156 8.66 22.34 4.78
CA ARG A 156 7.73 22.93 3.79
C ARG A 156 6.90 24.11 4.32
N LYS A 157 7.23 24.64 5.51
CA LYS A 157 6.64 25.88 6.04
C LYS A 157 7.45 27.10 5.70
#